data_AF-A0A660L047-F1
#
_entry.id   AF-A0A660L047-F1
#
_cell.length_a   1.000
_cell.length_b   1.000
_cell.length_c   1.000
_cell.angle_alpha   90.00
_cell.angle_beta   90.00
_cell.angle_gamma   90.00
#
_symmetry.space_group_name_H-M   'P 1'
#
loop_
_entity.id
_entity.type
_entity.pdbx_description
1 polymer ?
#
loop_
_entity_poly.entity_id
_entity_poly.type
_entity_poly.pdbx_seq_one_letter_code
_entity_poly.pdbx_strand_id
1 'polypeptide(L)'
;MIGDVMDLTARRAALLISVFTLSIAIAGGVVMWIVDRQDFPTLGSGMWFAMQSITTVGYGDRVPTSTEGRVIATLVIIAGLGFMSVITATITAIFVESARRKRRVPAEITLDHIADRLDQIERLMHERLEPDQGGADRGDGERLQRGPRM
;
A
#
# COMPACT_ATOMS: atom_id res chain seq x y z
N MET A 1 17.40 -14.78 -7.74
CA MET A 1 16.31 -15.51 -7.06
C MET A 1 15.13 -14.61 -6.66
N ILE A 2 15.29 -13.55 -5.84
CA ILE A 2 14.19 -12.58 -5.55
C ILE A 2 13.88 -11.64 -6.75
N GLY A 3 14.90 -11.24 -7.52
CA GLY A 3 14.70 -10.46 -8.75
C GLY A 3 13.88 -11.21 -9.80
N ASP A 4 14.22 -12.48 -10.04
CA ASP A 4 13.53 -13.32 -11.02
C ASP A 4 12.03 -13.48 -10.72
N VAL A 5 11.65 -13.66 -9.45
CA VAL A 5 10.22 -13.79 -9.08
C VAL A 5 9.46 -12.47 -9.20
N MET A 6 10.10 -11.33 -8.97
CA MET A 6 9.50 -10.01 -9.21
C MET A 6 9.28 -9.75 -10.70
N ASP A 7 10.26 -10.06 -11.54
CA ASP A 7 10.16 -9.92 -12.99
C ASP A 7 9.10 -10.87 -13.57
N LEU A 8 9.03 -12.10 -13.06
CA LEU A 8 8.01 -13.07 -13.44
C LEU A 8 6.60 -12.60 -13.05
N THR A 9 6.44 -11.97 -11.88
CA THR A 9 5.13 -11.47 -11.41
C THR A 9 4.68 -10.25 -12.19
N ALA A 10 5.57 -9.30 -12.45
CA ALA A 10 5.28 -8.11 -13.25
C ALA A 10 4.92 -8.49 -14.70
N ARG A 11 5.67 -9.40 -15.31
CA ARG A 11 5.41 -9.89 -16.67
C ARG A 11 4.08 -10.63 -16.77
N ARG A 12 3.73 -11.44 -15.76
CA ARG A 12 2.41 -12.11 -15.67
C ARG A 12 1.28 -11.11 -15.50
N ALA A 13 1.44 -10.11 -14.62
CA ALA A 13 0.44 -9.07 -14.43
C ALA A 13 0.21 -8.27 -15.72
N ALA A 14 1.27 -7.86 -16.41
CA ALA A 14 1.19 -7.17 -17.69
C ALA A 14 0.51 -8.03 -18.77
N LEU A 15 0.80 -9.33 -18.82
CA LEU A 15 0.11 -10.28 -19.71
C LEU A 15 -1.38 -10.41 -19.37
N LEU A 16 -1.73 -10.56 -18.09
CA LEU A 16 -3.13 -10.65 -17.66
C LEU A 16 -3.90 -9.37 -17.98
N ILE A 17 -3.32 -8.20 -17.70
CA ILE A 17 -3.89 -6.89 -18.04
C ILE A 17 -4.10 -6.77 -19.55
N SER A 18 -3.10 -7.15 -20.36
CA SER A 18 -3.17 -7.10 -21.82
C SER A 18 -4.24 -8.04 -22.37
N VAL A 19 -4.28 -9.29 -21.89
CA VAL A 19 -5.26 -10.30 -22.32
C VAL A 19 -6.67 -9.88 -21.92
N PHE A 20 -6.86 -9.37 -20.70
CA PHE A 20 -8.15 -8.91 -20.22
C PHE A 20 -8.67 -7.68 -20.98
N THR A 21 -7.78 -6.71 -21.23
CA THR A 21 -8.10 -5.54 -22.06
C THR A 21 -8.51 -5.96 -23.47
N LEU A 22 -7.73 -6.84 -24.09
CA LEU A 22 -8.01 -7.32 -25.44
C LEU A 22 -9.31 -8.13 -25.51
N SER A 23 -9.62 -8.91 -24.48
CA SER A 23 -10.86 -9.68 -24.43
C SER A 23 -12.10 -8.79 -24.24
N ILE A 24 -12.04 -7.74 -23.41
CA ILE A 24 -13.12 -6.72 -23.37
C ILE A 24 -13.23 -6.00 -24.72
N ALA A 25 -12.11 -5.62 -25.34
CA ALA A 25 -12.12 -4.92 -26.62
C ALA A 25 -12.74 -5.76 -27.75
N ILE A 26 -12.37 -7.04 -27.84
CA ILE A 26 -12.95 -7.98 -28.81
C ILE A 26 -14.43 -8.22 -28.50
N ALA A 27 -14.78 -8.52 -27.25
CA ALA A 27 -16.17 -8.79 -26.87
C ALA A 27 -17.06 -7.56 -27.12
N GLY A 28 -16.65 -6.38 -26.65
CA GLY A 28 -17.34 -5.12 -26.89
C GLY A 28 -17.44 -4.82 -28.39
N GLY A 29 -16.36 -4.99 -29.14
CA GLY A 29 -16.37 -4.77 -30.59
C GLY A 29 -17.29 -5.70 -31.36
N VAL A 30 -17.34 -6.99 -30.98
CA VAL A 30 -18.27 -7.97 -31.56
C VAL A 30 -19.72 -7.61 -31.23
N VAL A 31 -20.03 -7.27 -29.98
CA VAL A 31 -21.40 -6.90 -29.60
C VAL A 31 -21.84 -5.62 -30.32
N MET A 32 -21.00 -4.59 -30.38
CA MET A 32 -21.33 -3.34 -31.09
C MET A 32 -21.51 -3.57 -32.59
N TRP A 33 -20.67 -4.40 -33.20
CA TRP A 33 -20.81 -4.78 -34.61
C TRP A 33 -22.10 -5.57 -34.91
N ILE A 34 -22.66 -6.28 -33.93
CA ILE A 34 -23.92 -7.03 -34.11
C ILE A 34 -25.12 -6.12 -33.87
N VAL A 35 -25.09 -5.32 -32.79
CA VAL A 35 -26.22 -4.51 -32.33
C VAL A 35 -26.36 -3.21 -33.11
N ASP A 36 -25.24 -2.56 -33.44
CA ASP A 36 -25.22 -1.23 -34.04
C ASP A 36 -24.35 -1.22 -35.31
N ARG A 37 -24.77 -1.99 -36.31
CA ARG A 37 -24.06 -2.09 -37.61
C ARG A 37 -23.97 -0.79 -38.38
N GLN A 38 -24.88 0.16 -38.12
CA GLN A 38 -24.88 1.43 -38.81
C GLN A 38 -23.67 2.28 -38.39
N ASP A 39 -23.43 2.40 -37.08
CA ASP A 39 -22.28 3.15 -36.56
C ASP A 39 -21.00 2.31 -36.54
N PHE A 40 -21.14 0.98 -36.43
CA PHE A 40 -20.04 0.01 -36.38
C PHE A 40 -20.12 -1.01 -37.52
N PRO A 41 -19.83 -0.63 -38.78
CA PRO A 41 -19.98 -1.51 -39.95
C PRO A 41 -18.97 -2.68 -39.96
N THR A 42 -17.86 -2.55 -39.25
CA THR A 42 -16.81 -3.58 -39.18
C THR A 42 -16.47 -3.92 -37.73
N LEU A 43 -16.02 -5.16 -37.50
CA LEU A 43 -15.48 -5.57 -36.19
C LEU A 43 -14.37 -4.63 -35.69
N GLY A 44 -13.51 -4.16 -36.60
CA GLY A 44 -12.44 -3.22 -36.28
C GLY A 44 -12.95 -1.90 -35.73
N SER A 45 -14.06 -1.36 -36.27
CA SER A 45 -14.66 -0.11 -35.77
C SER A 45 -15.22 -0.26 -34.35
N GLY A 46 -15.84 -1.41 -34.03
CA GLY A 46 -16.31 -1.72 -32.68
C GLY A 46 -15.16 -1.93 -31.70
N MET A 47 -14.11 -2.67 -32.11
CA MET A 47 -12.91 -2.89 -31.28
C MET A 47 -12.18 -1.58 -31.00
N TRP A 48 -12.09 -0.68 -31.99
CA TRP A 48 -11.52 0.65 -31.82
C TRP A 48 -12.27 1.46 -30.76
N PHE A 49 -13.61 1.48 -30.85
CA PHE A 49 -14.46 2.12 -29.84
C PHE A 49 -14.24 1.54 -28.44
N ALA A 50 -14.22 0.21 -28.32
CA ALA A 50 -14.00 -0.45 -27.04
C ALA A 50 -12.61 -0.13 -26.47
N MET A 51 -11.55 -0.16 -27.30
CA MET A 51 -10.18 0.18 -26.90
C MET A 51 -10.07 1.60 -26.35
N GLN A 52 -10.59 2.61 -27.08
CA GLN A 52 -10.53 4.01 -26.63
C GLN A 52 -11.38 4.27 -25.38
N SER A 53 -12.45 3.48 -25.19
CA SER A 53 -13.32 3.59 -24.01
C SER A 53 -12.67 2.99 -22.76
N ILE A 54 -12.10 1.78 -22.86
CA ILE A 54 -11.40 1.11 -21.75
C ILE A 54 -10.19 1.92 -21.29
N THR A 55 -9.43 2.47 -22.24
CA THR A 55 -8.26 3.32 -21.97
C THR A 55 -8.63 4.74 -21.58
N THR A 56 -9.93 5.09 -21.59
CA THR A 56 -10.45 6.43 -21.29
C THR A 56 -9.92 7.54 -22.21
N VAL A 57 -9.39 7.18 -23.39
CA VAL A 57 -8.92 8.15 -24.40
C VAL A 57 -10.10 8.87 -25.06
N GLY A 58 -11.11 8.10 -25.50
CA GLY A 58 -12.38 8.63 -25.99
C GLY A 58 -12.28 9.73 -27.06
N TYR A 59 -11.64 9.46 -28.20
CA TYR A 59 -11.55 10.40 -29.32
C TYR A 59 -12.92 10.89 -29.82
N GLY A 60 -13.97 10.08 -29.66
CA GLY A 60 -15.33 10.44 -30.04
C GLY A 60 -15.59 10.41 -31.54
N ASP A 61 -14.67 9.85 -32.33
CA ASP A 61 -14.77 9.68 -33.78
C ASP A 61 -15.84 8.65 -34.19
N ARG A 62 -16.06 7.64 -33.34
CA ARG A 62 -17.14 6.66 -33.46
C ARG A 62 -17.78 6.42 -32.11
N VAL A 63 -19.08 6.65 -32.04
CA VAL A 63 -19.92 6.49 -30.85
C VAL A 63 -21.27 5.92 -31.26
N PRO A 64 -21.91 5.09 -30.43
CA PRO A 64 -23.25 4.61 -30.73
C PRO A 64 -24.27 5.74 -30.69
N THR A 65 -25.04 5.85 -31.76
CA THR A 65 -26.17 6.76 -31.86
C THR A 65 -27.48 6.04 -31.54
N SER A 66 -27.54 4.72 -31.75
CA SER A 66 -28.70 3.90 -31.44
C SER A 66 -28.93 3.74 -29.92
N THR A 67 -30.20 3.58 -29.53
CA THR A 67 -30.57 3.38 -28.11
C THR A 67 -29.94 2.09 -27.55
N GLU A 68 -29.98 1.00 -28.32
CA GLU A 68 -29.41 -0.28 -27.94
C GLU A 68 -27.87 -0.21 -27.84
N GLY A 69 -27.22 0.42 -28.81
CA GLY A 69 -25.78 0.64 -28.82
C GLY A 69 -25.31 1.47 -27.62
N ARG A 70 -26.08 2.48 -27.19
CA ARG A 70 -25.76 3.28 -26.00
C ARG A 70 -25.83 2.48 -24.70
N VAL A 71 -26.80 1.57 -24.58
CA VAL A 71 -26.89 0.67 -23.42
C VAL A 71 -25.67 -0.24 -23.36
N ILE A 72 -25.32 -0.88 -24.47
CA ILE A 72 -24.13 -1.74 -24.55
C ILE A 72 -22.85 -0.95 -24.27
N ALA A 73 -22.67 0.22 -24.90
CA ALA A 73 -21.52 1.07 -24.66
C ALA A 73 -21.37 1.46 -23.19
N THR A 74 -22.48 1.77 -22.52
CA THR A 74 -22.46 2.07 -21.08
C THR A 74 -21.92 0.88 -20.28
N LEU A 75 -22.34 -0.35 -20.61
CA LEU A 75 -21.81 -1.56 -19.97
C LEU A 75 -20.31 -1.75 -20.23
N VAL A 76 -19.84 -1.52 -21.47
CA VAL A 76 -18.42 -1.59 -21.83
C VAL A 76 -17.60 -0.56 -21.05
N ILE A 77 -18.11 0.67 -20.91
CA ILE A 77 -17.46 1.74 -20.15
C ILE A 77 -17.37 1.38 -18.66
N ILE A 78 -18.46 0.89 -18.05
CA ILE A 78 -18.45 0.45 -16.64
C ILE A 78 -17.45 -0.68 -16.43
N ALA A 79 -17.39 -1.65 -17.33
CA ALA A 79 -16.40 -2.73 -17.28
C ALA A 79 -14.97 -2.21 -17.38
N GLY A 80 -14.70 -1.26 -18.29
CA GLY A 80 -13.40 -0.60 -18.43
C GLY A 80 -12.99 0.17 -17.17
N LEU A 81 -13.91 0.93 -16.57
CA LEU A 81 -13.67 1.65 -15.32
C LEU A 81 -13.39 0.69 -14.15
N GLY A 82 -14.16 -0.39 -14.03
CA GLY A 82 -13.95 -1.41 -13.02
C GLY A 82 -12.55 -2.04 -13.15
N PHE A 83 -12.14 -2.35 -14.38
CA PHE A 83 -10.82 -2.88 -14.68
C PHE A 83 -9.70 -1.90 -14.30
N MET A 84 -9.80 -0.63 -14.70
CA MET A 84 -8.82 0.40 -14.33
C MET A 84 -8.73 0.57 -12.81
N SER A 85 -9.86 0.49 -12.10
CA SER A 85 -9.91 0.56 -10.63
C SER A 85 -9.12 -0.59 -9.98
N VAL A 86 -9.21 -1.81 -10.52
CA VAL A 86 -8.44 -2.97 -10.04
C VAL A 86 -6.94 -2.78 -10.27
N ILE A 87 -6.55 -2.26 -11.43
CA ILE A 87 -5.14 -1.95 -11.73
C ILE A 87 -4.62 -0.93 -10.72
N THR A 88 -5.32 0.19 -10.53
CA THR A 88 -4.93 1.22 -9.57
C THR A 88 -4.83 0.65 -8.16
N ALA A 89 -5.84 -0.10 -7.70
CA ALA A 89 -5.82 -0.71 -6.37
C ALA A 89 -4.66 -1.68 -6.18
N THR A 90 -4.33 -2.48 -7.20
CA THR A 90 -3.20 -3.41 -7.17
C THR A 90 -1.88 -2.66 -7.05
N ILE A 91 -1.68 -1.62 -7.87
CA ILE A 91 -0.49 -0.78 -7.81
C ILE A 91 -0.39 -0.11 -6.43
N THR A 92 -1.46 0.51 -5.95
CA THR A 92 -1.51 1.13 -4.61
C THR A 92 -1.17 0.12 -3.52
N ALA A 93 -1.70 -1.11 -3.57
CA ALA A 93 -1.39 -2.16 -2.60
C ALA A 93 0.11 -2.51 -2.58
N ILE A 94 0.77 -2.59 -3.74
CA ILE A 94 2.21 -2.82 -3.84
C ILE A 94 3.01 -1.68 -3.18
N PHE A 95 2.63 -0.43 -3.43
CA PHE A 95 3.28 0.73 -2.81
C PHE A 95 3.06 0.77 -1.30
N VAL A 96 1.83 0.52 -0.84
CA VAL A 96 1.49 0.50 0.59
C VAL A 96 2.22 -0.62 1.32
N GLU A 97 2.30 -1.81 0.76
CA GLU A 97 3.05 -2.94 1.34
C GLU A 97 4.55 -2.61 1.43
N SER A 98 5.11 -2.00 0.39
CA SER A 98 6.50 -1.55 0.37
C SER A 98 6.78 -0.49 1.46
N ALA A 99 5.84 0.43 1.68
CA ALA A 99 5.93 1.44 2.74
C ALA A 99 5.78 0.83 4.15
N ARG A 100 4.86 -0.13 4.33
CA ARG A 100 4.65 -0.85 5.60
C ARG A 100 5.86 -1.70 5.97
N ARG A 101 6.48 -2.39 5.00
CA ARG A 101 7.69 -3.19 5.21
C ARG A 101 8.86 -2.37 5.74
N LYS A 102 8.97 -1.09 5.35
CA LYS A 102 9.99 -0.16 5.87
C LYS A 102 9.72 0.34 7.28
N ARG A 103 8.47 0.35 7.73
CA ARG A 103 8.05 0.77 9.08
C ARG A 103 7.86 -0.38 10.07
N ARG A 104 7.89 -1.63 9.60
CA ARG A 104 7.77 -2.81 10.44
C ARG A 104 9.08 -3.00 11.21
N VAL A 105 9.20 -2.33 12.36
CA VAL A 105 10.06 -2.82 13.43
C VAL A 105 9.38 -4.11 13.92
N PRO A 106 10.05 -5.28 13.88
CA PRO A 106 9.50 -6.51 14.41
C PRO A 106 9.03 -6.28 15.85
N ALA A 107 7.87 -6.85 16.20
CA ALA A 107 7.33 -6.73 17.56
C ALA A 107 8.35 -7.25 18.59
N GLU A 108 9.13 -8.26 18.22
CA GLU A 108 10.25 -8.81 18.98
C GLU A 108 11.30 -7.73 19.30
N ILE A 109 11.78 -6.95 18.31
CA ILE A 109 12.71 -5.83 18.57
C ILE A 109 12.11 -4.78 19.51
N THR A 110 10.79 -4.54 19.42
CA THR A 110 10.13 -3.57 20.31
C THR A 110 10.01 -4.11 21.72
N LEU A 111 9.70 -5.39 21.88
CA LEU A 111 9.57 -6.06 23.17
C LEU A 111 10.93 -6.18 23.86
N ASP A 112 11.98 -6.57 23.15
CA ASP A 112 13.35 -6.62 23.66
C ASP A 112 13.79 -5.23 24.14
N HIS A 113 13.53 -4.19 23.33
CA HIS A 113 13.86 -2.82 23.71
C HIS A 113 13.10 -2.36 24.96
N ILE A 114 11.83 -2.76 25.11
CA ILE A 114 11.04 -2.44 26.31
C ILE A 114 11.57 -3.21 27.52
N ALA A 115 11.90 -4.50 27.38
CA ALA A 115 12.45 -5.33 28.45
C ALA A 115 13.79 -4.76 28.96
N ASP A 116 14.71 -4.42 28.06
CA ASP A 116 15.99 -3.79 28.40
C ASP A 116 15.81 -2.49 29.20
N ARG A 117 14.81 -1.67 28.82
CA ARG A 117 14.50 -0.43 29.51
C ARG A 117 13.93 -0.67 30.91
N LEU A 118 13.12 -1.71 31.10
CA LEU A 118 12.58 -2.07 32.39
C LEU A 118 13.68 -2.54 33.34
N ASP A 119 14.59 -3.40 32.87
CA ASP A 119 15.76 -3.86 33.63
C ASP A 119 16.64 -2.68 34.07
N GLN A 120 16.82 -1.69 33.19
CA GLN A 120 17.56 -0.48 33.51
C GLN A 120 16.89 0.33 34.64
N ILE A 121 15.55 0.48 34.58
CA ILE A 121 14.79 1.19 35.62
C ILE A 121 14.88 0.44 36.96
N GLU A 122 14.77 -0.89 36.95
CA GLU A 122 14.86 -1.71 38.17
C GLU A 122 16.22 -1.57 38.86
N ARG A 123 17.31 -1.58 38.08
CA ARG A 123 18.67 -1.37 38.59
C ARG A 123 18.84 0.01 39.22
N LEU A 124 18.34 1.06 38.56
CA LEU A 124 18.39 2.43 39.07
C LEU A 124 17.55 2.61 40.34
N MET A 125 16.42 1.90 40.45
CA MET A 125 15.65 1.88 41.68
C MET A 125 16.40 1.16 42.81
N HIS A 126 17.02 0.01 42.54
CA HIS A 126 17.84 -0.70 43.52
C HIS A 126 19.00 0.17 44.02
N GLU A 127 19.73 0.82 43.12
CA GLU A 127 20.86 1.71 43.47
C GLU A 127 20.44 2.94 44.29
N ARG A 128 19.19 3.41 44.17
CA ARG A 128 18.65 4.50 45.00
C ARG A 128 18.01 4.03 46.31
N LEU A 129 17.52 2.79 46.35
CA LEU A 129 16.93 2.16 47.53
C LEU A 129 17.98 1.52 48.44
N GLU A 130 19.20 1.33 47.95
CA GLU A 130 20.42 1.26 48.75
C GLU A 130 20.99 2.67 48.91
N PRO A 131 20.39 3.54 49.75
CA PRO A 131 21.06 4.78 50.08
C PRO A 131 22.41 4.41 50.67
N ASP A 132 23.44 5.03 50.14
CA ASP A 132 24.76 5.17 50.75
C ASP A 132 24.62 5.27 52.28
N GLN A 133 24.74 4.12 52.96
CA GLN A 133 24.91 4.08 54.41
C GLN A 133 26.30 4.63 54.79
N GLY A 134 27.10 5.11 53.83
CA GLY A 134 28.38 5.78 54.03
C GLY A 134 28.32 7.30 54.24
N GLY A 135 27.13 7.92 54.21
CA GLY A 135 26.98 9.36 54.45
C GLY A 135 26.63 9.78 55.88
N ALA A 136 26.11 8.87 56.71
CA ALA A 136 25.61 9.20 58.05
C ALA A 136 26.70 9.22 59.15
N ASP A 137 27.94 8.84 58.83
CA ASP A 137 29.06 8.75 59.79
C ASP A 137 30.17 9.80 59.56
N ARG A 138 29.81 10.98 59.03
CA ARG A 138 30.79 12.08 58.81
C ARG A 138 30.45 13.40 59.51
N GLY A 139 29.45 13.41 60.42
CA GLY A 139 28.95 14.64 61.04
C GLY A 139 29.28 14.89 62.51
N ASP A 140 29.53 13.84 63.30
CA ASP A 140 29.45 13.95 64.77
C ASP A 140 30.79 13.81 65.54
N GLY A 141 31.89 13.47 64.87
CA GLY A 141 33.20 13.36 65.52
C GLY A 141 33.89 14.69 65.84
N GLU A 142 33.57 15.77 65.13
CA GLU A 142 34.30 17.05 65.25
C GLU A 142 33.68 18.07 66.22
N ARG A 143 32.46 17.81 66.73
CA ARG A 143 31.75 18.75 67.61
C ARG A 143 32.10 18.63 69.09
N LEU A 144 32.85 17.60 69.51
CA LEU A 144 33.18 17.34 70.92
C LEU A 144 34.58 17.80 71.36
N GLN A 145 35.41 18.36 70.47
CA GLN A 145 36.76 18.85 70.82
C GLN A 145 36.89 20.37 71.00
N ARG A 146 35.84 21.16 70.78
CA ARG A 146 35.85 22.60 71.08
C ARG A 146 35.18 22.91 72.42
N GLY A 147 35.78 22.40 73.50
CA GLY A 147 35.52 22.86 74.86
C GLY A 147 36.44 24.03 75.22
N PRO A 148 35.93 25.14 75.78
CA PRO A 148 36.75 26.31 76.12
C PRO A 148 37.65 25.99 77.33
N ARG A 149 38.96 26.20 77.19
CA ARG A 149 39.88 26.34 78.33
C ARG A 149 40.25 27.82 78.48
N MET A 150 39.95 28.34 79.67
CA MET A 150 40.44 29.61 80.21
C MET A 150 41.97 29.62 80.31
#